data_AF-A0AAU1PQ43-F1
#
_entry.id   AF-A0AAU1PQ43-F1
#
_cell.length_a   1.000
_cell.length_b   1.000
_cell.length_c   1.000
_cell.angle_alpha   90.00
_cell.angle_beta   90.00
_cell.angle_gamma   90.00
#
_symmetry.space_group_name_H-M   'P 1'
#
loop_
_entity.id
_entity.type
_entity.pdbx_description
1 polymer ?
#
loop_
_entity_poly.entity_id
_entity_poly.type
_entity_poly.pdbx_seq_one_letter_code
_entity_poly.pdbx_strand_id
1 'polypeptide(L)'
;MLLHGNPSPGDEFGTRVEIYADNVEVMFLRPRMKGVKIWRPSSREAAEVAKKFDIGDKQQSLYLVSSENFCGFIVGGRPSWREAVRDFDDETLFDFGQEWPPGPEMNWGQVD
;
A
#
# COMPACT_ATOMS: atom_id res chain seq x y z
N MET A 1 -5.28 -7.65 7.63
CA MET A 1 -4.51 -6.65 8.40
C MET A 1 -5.14 -5.26 8.28
N LEU A 2 -5.44 -4.59 9.39
CA LEU A 2 -5.70 -3.15 9.42
C LEU A 2 -4.37 -2.44 9.74
N LEU A 3 -3.95 -1.50 8.91
CA LEU A 3 -2.87 -0.58 9.25
C LEU A 3 -3.43 0.45 10.23
N HIS A 4 -3.00 0.39 11.49
CA HIS A 4 -3.29 1.42 12.48
C HIS A 4 -2.05 2.30 12.60
N GLY A 5 -2.21 3.59 12.40
CA GLY A 5 -1.21 4.54 12.89
C GLY A 5 -1.52 4.94 14.33
N ASN A 6 -0.52 5.46 15.04
CA ASN A 6 -0.65 5.96 16.42
C ASN A 6 -0.77 7.50 16.38
N PRO A 7 -1.99 8.07 16.31
CA PRO A 7 -2.11 9.53 16.24
C PRO A 7 -1.81 10.12 17.62
N SER A 8 -1.05 11.22 17.64
CA SER A 8 -0.87 11.97 18.87
C SER A 8 -2.08 12.87 19.12
N PRO A 9 -2.49 13.11 20.39
CA PRO A 9 -3.58 14.03 20.67
C PRO A 9 -3.22 15.46 20.21
N GLY A 10 -3.82 15.90 19.11
CA GLY A 10 -3.49 17.16 18.43
C GLY A 10 -3.50 17.06 16.90
N ASP A 11 -3.41 15.84 16.37
CA ASP A 11 -3.50 15.58 14.94
C ASP A 11 -4.99 15.64 14.51
N GLU A 12 -5.45 16.79 14.01
CA GLU A 12 -6.80 16.96 13.42
C GLU A 12 -7.04 16.06 12.19
N PHE A 13 -5.97 15.42 11.69
CA PHE A 13 -5.99 14.42 10.62
C PHE A 13 -5.32 13.16 11.17
N GLY A 14 -6.06 12.06 11.33
CA GLY A 14 -5.51 10.81 11.88
C GLY A 14 -4.23 10.35 11.18
N THR A 15 -3.44 9.49 11.85
CA THR A 15 -2.09 9.13 11.41
C THR A 15 -2.01 8.84 9.91
N ARG A 16 -1.17 9.62 9.24
CA ARG A 16 -0.86 9.42 7.84
C ARG A 16 0.25 8.39 7.72
N VAL A 17 0.07 7.44 6.81
CA VAL A 17 1.08 6.44 6.48
C VAL A 17 1.47 6.57 5.01
N GLU A 18 2.74 6.35 4.72
CA GLU A 18 3.25 6.19 3.37
C GLU A 18 3.47 4.70 3.11
N ILE A 19 2.98 4.21 1.96
CA ILE A 19 3.04 2.80 1.58
C ILE A 19 3.87 2.69 0.31
N TYR A 20 4.82 1.76 0.32
CA TYR A 20 5.76 1.54 -0.76
C TYR A 20 5.63 0.11 -1.24
N ALA A 21 5.44 -0.07 -2.54
CA ALA A 21 5.51 -1.37 -3.19
C ALA A 21 6.68 -1.35 -4.16
N ASP A 22 7.64 -2.23 -3.96
CA ASP A 22 8.80 -2.37 -4.84
C ASP A 22 8.42 -3.14 -6.12
N ASN A 23 9.16 -2.97 -7.21
CA ASN A 23 9.00 -3.73 -8.45
C ASN A 23 7.53 -3.88 -8.93
N VAL A 24 6.76 -2.79 -8.89
CA VAL A 24 5.35 -2.80 -9.32
C VAL A 24 5.27 -3.04 -10.82
N GLU A 25 4.60 -4.12 -11.20
CA GLU A 25 4.36 -4.46 -12.60
C GLU A 25 3.02 -3.91 -13.09
N VAL A 26 1.98 -4.04 -12.27
CA VAL A 26 0.64 -3.50 -12.57
C VAL A 26 -0.06 -3.09 -11.28
N MET A 27 -0.76 -1.96 -11.31
CA MET A 27 -1.58 -1.50 -10.21
C MET A 27 -2.91 -0.94 -10.72
N PHE A 28 -3.97 -1.17 -9.97
CA PHE A 28 -5.27 -0.58 -10.20
C PHE A 28 -5.69 0.14 -8.91
N LEU A 29 -5.44 1.45 -8.87
CA LEU A 29 -5.66 2.31 -7.70
C LEU A 29 -6.42 3.57 -8.09
N ARG A 30 -7.04 4.22 -7.11
CA ARG A 30 -7.55 5.59 -7.26
C ARG A 30 -6.53 6.59 -6.74
N PRO A 31 -6.48 7.81 -7.30
CA PRO A 31 -5.61 8.88 -6.79
C PRO A 31 -5.87 9.26 -5.33
N ARG A 32 -7.12 9.09 -4.85
CA ARG A 32 -7.53 9.36 -3.48
C ARG A 32 -8.39 8.23 -2.94
N MET A 33 -8.06 7.73 -1.76
CA MET A 33 -8.75 6.63 -1.08
C MET A 33 -8.81 6.92 0.43
N LYS A 34 -9.89 6.50 1.08
CA LYS A 34 -10.09 6.65 2.54
C LYS A 34 -10.30 5.28 3.19
N GLY A 35 -9.69 5.06 4.35
CA GLY A 35 -9.78 3.80 5.08
C GLY A 35 -9.12 2.64 4.32
N VAL A 36 -7.92 2.87 3.79
CA VAL A 36 -7.21 1.89 2.95
C VAL A 36 -6.85 0.63 3.74
N LYS A 37 -7.14 -0.53 3.14
CA LYS A 37 -6.69 -1.85 3.60
C LYS A 37 -5.90 -2.50 2.48
N ILE A 38 -4.76 -3.09 2.82
CA ILE A 38 -3.93 -3.85 1.90
C ILE A 38 -3.66 -5.22 2.51
N TRP A 39 -3.86 -6.30 1.74
CA TRP A 39 -3.64 -7.66 2.20
C TRP A 39 -3.23 -8.59 1.08
N ARG A 40 -2.68 -9.76 1.45
CA ARG A 40 -2.41 -10.84 0.51
C ARG A 40 -3.70 -11.63 0.28
N PRO A 41 -4.15 -11.82 -0.96
CA PRO A 41 -5.39 -12.53 -1.25
C PRO A 41 -5.26 -14.02 -0.94
N SER A 42 -6.38 -14.63 -0.56
CA SER A 42 -6.59 -16.07 -0.68
C SER A 42 -6.56 -16.52 -2.15
N SER A 43 -6.35 -17.81 -2.42
CA SER A 43 -6.36 -18.35 -3.79
C SER A 43 -7.67 -18.05 -4.54
N ARG A 44 -8.79 -18.01 -3.82
CA ARG A 44 -10.10 -17.66 -4.39
C ARG A 44 -10.14 -16.20 -4.84
N GLU A 45 -9.78 -15.28 -3.95
CA GLU A 45 -9.75 -13.85 -4.26
C GLU A 45 -8.77 -13.54 -5.42
N ALA A 46 -7.61 -14.21 -5.43
CA ALA A 46 -6.63 -14.06 -6.49
C ALA A 46 -7.19 -14.50 -7.85
N ALA A 47 -7.92 -15.62 -7.89
CA ALA A 47 -8.56 -16.11 -9.12
C ALA A 47 -9.65 -15.16 -9.64
N GLU A 48 -10.41 -14.52 -8.74
CA GLU A 48 -11.43 -13.53 -9.11
C GLU A 48 -10.80 -12.29 -9.76
N VAL A 49 -9.68 -11.80 -9.23
CA VAL A 49 -8.94 -10.67 -9.82
C VAL A 49 -8.27 -11.05 -11.13
N ALA A 50 -7.63 -12.23 -11.20
CA ALA A 50 -7.04 -12.74 -12.43
C ALA A 50 -8.05 -12.82 -13.57
N LYS A 51 -9.25 -13.35 -13.31
CA LYS A 51 -10.32 -13.41 -14.30
C LYS A 51 -10.82 -12.04 -14.74
N LYS A 52 -10.87 -11.06 -13.83
CA LYS A 52 -11.45 -9.74 -14.09
C LYS A 52 -10.48 -8.80 -14.80
N PHE A 53 -9.19 -8.87 -14.48
CA PHE A 53 -8.19 -7.90 -14.91
C PHE A 53 -7.06 -8.50 -15.75
N ASP A 54 -7.16 -9.80 -16.09
CA ASP A 54 -6.19 -10.52 -16.91
C ASP A 54 -4.74 -10.41 -16.41
N ILE A 55 -4.56 -10.49 -15.08
CA ILE A 55 -3.23 -10.37 -14.46
C ILE A 55 -2.42 -11.68 -14.50
N GLY A 56 -2.92 -12.72 -15.17
CA GLY A 56 -2.24 -14.01 -15.32
C GLY A 56 -1.98 -14.76 -14.00
N ASP A 57 -0.92 -15.59 -13.98
CA ASP A 57 -0.51 -16.36 -12.80
C ASP A 57 0.46 -15.57 -11.91
N LYS A 58 0.01 -14.42 -11.41
CA LYS A 58 0.83 -13.51 -10.58
C LYS A 58 0.41 -13.52 -9.12
N GLN A 59 -0.19 -14.63 -8.67
CA GLN A 59 -0.78 -14.73 -7.34
C GLN A 59 0.23 -14.49 -6.21
N GLN A 60 1.49 -14.91 -6.41
CA GLN A 60 2.53 -14.77 -5.39
C GLN A 60 2.97 -13.32 -5.15
N SER A 61 2.72 -12.44 -6.10
CA SER A 61 3.07 -11.01 -6.07
C SER A 61 1.84 -10.11 -5.99
N LEU A 62 0.66 -10.69 -5.82
CA LEU A 62 -0.60 -9.96 -5.78
C LEU A 62 -0.93 -9.49 -4.35
N TYR A 63 -1.32 -8.23 -4.24
CA TYR A 63 -1.88 -7.61 -3.05
C TYR A 63 -3.20 -6.95 -3.42
N LEU A 64 -4.25 -7.21 -2.62
CA LEU A 64 -5.53 -6.53 -2.80
C LEU A 64 -5.55 -5.25 -2.00
N VAL A 65 -6.21 -4.25 -2.57
CA VAL A 65 -6.41 -2.94 -1.96
C VAL A 65 -7.90 -2.70 -1.87
N SER A 66 -8.39 -2.29 -0.70
CA SER A 66 -9.75 -1.79 -0.55
C SER A 66 -9.77 -0.48 0.19
N SER A 67 -10.83 0.28 -0.04
CA SER A 67 -11.19 1.52 0.64
C SER A 67 -12.71 1.56 0.75
N GLU A 68 -13.26 2.57 1.43
CA GLU A 68 -14.71 2.69 1.66
C GLU A 68 -15.58 2.43 0.40
N ASN A 69 -15.14 2.85 -0.78
CA ASN A 69 -15.92 2.76 -2.02
C ASN A 69 -15.13 2.25 -3.25
N PHE A 70 -14.04 1.52 -3.03
CA PHE A 70 -13.20 1.03 -4.12
C PHE A 70 -12.42 -0.22 -3.73
N CYS A 71 -12.34 -1.16 -4.66
CA CYS A 71 -11.46 -2.32 -4.60
C CYS A 71 -10.50 -2.28 -5.79
N GLY A 72 -9.22 -2.45 -5.49
CA GLY A 72 -8.10 -2.42 -6.40
C GLY A 72 -7.07 -3.48 -6.07
N PHE A 73 -5.91 -3.38 -6.70
CA PHE A 73 -4.83 -4.33 -6.49
C PHE A 73 -3.47 -3.74 -6.87
N ILE A 74 -2.41 -4.38 -6.39
CA ILE A 74 -1.01 -4.14 -6.74
C ILE A 74 -0.41 -5.51 -7.05
N VAL A 75 0.29 -5.63 -8.18
CA VAL A 75 1.17 -6.76 -8.47
C VAL A 75 2.61 -6.26 -8.41
N GLY A 76 3.38 -6.79 -7.48
CA GLY A 76 4.77 -6.39 -7.28
C GLY A 76 5.41 -7.04 -6.06
N GLY A 77 6.48 -6.39 -5.59
CA GLY A 77 7.17 -6.71 -4.35
C GLY A 77 6.32 -6.46 -3.12
N ARG A 78 6.79 -6.97 -1.98
CA ARG A 78 6.09 -6.89 -0.70
C ARG A 78 5.95 -5.43 -0.25
N PRO A 79 4.72 -4.95 0.03
CA PRO A 79 4.54 -3.60 0.51
C PRO A 79 5.22 -3.38 1.87
N SER A 80 5.88 -2.23 2.02
CA SER A 80 6.38 -1.69 3.28
C SER A 80 5.66 -0.38 3.59
N TRP A 81 5.71 0.06 4.84
CA TRP A 81 5.07 1.30 5.26
C TRP A 81 5.83 1.99 6.39
N ARG A 82 5.56 3.29 6.53
CA ARG A 82 5.98 4.10 7.67
C ARG A 82 4.95 5.18 7.95
N GLU A 83 5.01 5.78 9.13
CA GLU A 83 4.33 7.04 9.38
C GLU A 83 4.90 8.13 8.48
N ALA A 84 4.02 8.98 7.93
CA ALA A 84 4.43 10.03 7.02
C ALA A 84 5.18 11.12 7.79
N VAL A 85 6.37 11.48 7.31
CA VAL A 85 7.22 12.54 7.90
C VAL A 85 7.21 13.82 7.06
N ARG A 86 6.48 13.82 5.94
CA ARG A 86 6.38 14.93 4.98
C ARG A 86 4.94 15.30 4.74
N ASP A 87 4.68 16.48 4.17
CA ASP A 87 3.34 16.92 3.76
C ASP A 87 2.83 16.18 2.52
N PHE A 88 1.52 16.28 2.22
CA PHE A 88 0.87 15.47 1.18
C PHE A 88 1.30 15.91 -0.22
N ASP A 89 1.51 17.21 -0.38
CA ASP A 89 1.91 17.84 -1.64
C ASP A 89 3.43 18.10 -1.70
N ASP A 90 4.22 17.45 -0.82
CA ASP A 90 5.67 17.58 -0.83
C ASP A 90 6.25 16.88 -2.08
N GLU A 91 6.88 17.67 -2.96
CA GLU A 91 7.47 17.17 -4.22
C GLU A 91 8.58 16.14 -3.98
N THR A 92 9.22 16.14 -2.80
CA THR A 92 10.27 15.17 -2.45
C THR A 92 9.73 13.75 -2.21
N LEU A 93 8.40 13.55 -2.16
CA LEU A 93 7.78 12.23 -2.17
C LEU A 93 8.13 11.40 -3.43
N PHE A 94 8.53 12.07 -4.51
CA PHE A 94 8.94 11.44 -5.77
C PHE A 94 10.43 11.65 -6.08
N ASP A 95 11.23 12.10 -5.10
CA ASP A 95 12.67 12.19 -5.22
C ASP A 95 13.33 10.83 -4.96
N PHE A 96 13.48 10.04 -6.02
CA PHE A 96 14.11 8.72 -5.99
C PHE A 96 15.65 8.77 -5.83
N GLY A 97 16.24 9.97 -5.71
CA GLY A 97 17.66 10.15 -5.39
C GLY A 97 17.96 10.09 -3.90
N GLN A 98 16.94 10.16 -3.04
CA GLN A 98 17.08 9.97 -1.60
C GLN A 98 17.12 8.49 -1.25
N GLU A 99 17.86 8.16 -0.19
CA GLU A 99 17.99 6.78 0.27
C GLU A 99 16.61 6.23 0.63
N TRP A 100 16.20 5.22 -0.15
CA TRP A 100 14.94 4.53 0.01
C TRP A 100 15.18 3.05 0.30
N PRO A 101 14.57 2.47 1.35
CA PRO A 101 13.72 3.13 2.33
C PRO A 101 14.52 4.01 3.31
N PRO A 102 13.87 5.01 3.91
CA PRO A 102 14.49 5.98 4.79
C PRO A 102 14.70 5.32 6.15
N GLY A 103 15.87 4.71 6.32
CA GLY A 103 16.41 4.30 7.60
C GLY A 103 15.75 3.10 8.31
N PRO A 104 16.30 2.72 9.46
CA PRO A 104 15.91 1.54 10.24
C PRO A 104 14.54 1.65 10.94
N GLU A 105 13.85 2.80 10.85
CA GLU A 105 12.56 3.04 11.49
C GLU A 105 11.36 2.53 10.66
N MET A 106 11.61 1.89 9.51
CA MET A 106 10.56 1.19 8.78
C MET A 106 10.06 -0.03 9.54
N ASN A 107 8.74 -0.09 9.76
CA ASN A 107 8.11 -1.29 10.28
C ASN A 107 7.90 -2.30 9.15
N TRP A 108 8.67 -3.39 9.20
CA TRP A 108 8.52 -4.55 8.33
C TRP A 108 7.61 -5.57 9.01
N GLY A 109 6.36 -5.67 8.57
CA GLY A 109 5.38 -6.61 9.14
C GLY A 109 4.98 -7.69 8.13
N GLN A 110 4.89 -8.97 8.56
CA GLN A 110 4.20 -10.00 7.79
C GLN A 110 2.70 -9.78 7.89
N VAL A 111 2.04 -9.85 6.73
CA VAL A 111 0.59 -9.95 6.64
C VAL A 111 0.29 -11.44 6.83
N ASP A 112 -0.13 -11.80 8.03
CA ASP A 112 -0.91 -13.03 8.25
C ASP A 112 -2.41 -12.72 8.04
#